data_AF-M4Z531-F1
#
_entry.id   AF-M4Z531-F1
#
_cell.length_a   1.000
_cell.length_b   1.000
_cell.length_c   1.000
_cell.angle_alpha   90.00
_cell.angle_beta   90.00
_cell.angle_gamma   90.00
#
_symmetry.space_group_name_H-M   'P 1'
#
loop_
_entity.id
_entity.type
_entity.pdbx_description
1 polymer ?
#
loop_
_entity_poly.entity_id
_entity_poly.type
_entity_poly.pdbx_seq_one_letter_code
_entity_poly.pdbx_strand_id
1 'polypeptide(L)'
;MSETSAASVSGSVKLGPGRLVLVVGPSGAGKDTLLNVARRDCADDDRVVFPRRVVTREASAFEDNLEMSTVGFREALEAGQFALYWDAHGHGYGVPRAIKDDILAGRTVVVNVSRTVIPAARRDYAHVIVVAITAPADVLAERLGKRHRPSDGDIGERLHRAVSEDAVAADVTIVNVGDPEPHGHRLADVIKGPADAVPIETGGSHVDHHHD
;
A
#
# COMPACT_ATOMS: atom_id res chain seq x y z
N MET A 1 -23.98 -7.36 -45.68
CA MET A 1 -24.45 -6.73 -44.43
C MET A 1 -24.75 -7.84 -43.45
N SER A 2 -23.85 -8.08 -42.51
CA SER A 2 -24.08 -8.96 -41.35
C SER A 2 -23.30 -8.35 -40.20
N GLU A 3 -23.95 -7.41 -39.51
CA GLU A 3 -23.46 -6.87 -38.25
C GLU A 3 -23.71 -7.91 -37.16
N THR A 4 -22.63 -8.53 -36.68
CA THR A 4 -22.67 -9.29 -35.43
C THR A 4 -22.39 -8.31 -34.29
N SER A 5 -23.48 -7.82 -33.67
CA SER A 5 -23.42 -7.05 -32.42
C SER A 5 -23.08 -7.99 -31.28
N ALA A 6 -21.80 -8.03 -30.89
CA ALA A 6 -21.34 -8.75 -29.72
C ALA A 6 -21.40 -7.83 -28.48
N ALA A 7 -22.35 -8.19 -27.60
CA ALA A 7 -22.30 -8.14 -26.15
C ALA A 7 -21.82 -6.86 -25.42
N SER A 8 -22.77 -6.29 -24.68
CA SER A 8 -22.63 -5.33 -23.60
C SER A 8 -21.39 -5.51 -22.72
N VAL A 9 -20.59 -4.45 -22.60
CA VAL A 9 -19.63 -4.25 -21.52
C VAL A 9 -20.42 -4.13 -20.21
N SER A 10 -20.57 -5.23 -19.48
CA SER A 10 -20.96 -5.18 -18.07
C SER A 10 -19.78 -4.60 -17.31
N GLY A 11 -19.80 -3.28 -17.09
CA GLY A 11 -18.87 -2.63 -16.19
C GLY A 11 -19.10 -3.20 -14.79
N SER A 12 -18.15 -4.00 -14.30
CA SER A 12 -18.21 -4.48 -12.91
C SER A 12 -18.31 -3.28 -11.97
N VAL A 13 -19.34 -3.28 -11.13
CA VAL A 13 -19.51 -2.24 -10.11
C VAL A 13 -18.35 -2.36 -9.14
N LYS A 14 -17.55 -1.31 -9.02
CA LYS A 14 -16.43 -1.26 -8.06
C LYS A 14 -16.96 -1.27 -6.63
N LEU A 15 -16.23 -1.90 -5.72
CA LEU A 15 -16.61 -2.00 -4.31
C LEU A 15 -16.46 -0.64 -3.59
N GLY A 16 -17.52 -0.19 -2.93
CA GLY A 16 -17.59 1.07 -2.17
C GLY A 16 -18.79 1.08 -1.22
N PRO A 17 -19.06 2.18 -0.49
CA PRO A 17 -18.48 3.52 -0.65
C PRO A 17 -17.22 3.76 0.21
N GLY A 18 -16.76 2.77 0.97
CA GLY A 18 -15.57 2.89 1.82
C GLY A 18 -14.28 3.06 1.02
N ARG A 19 -13.22 3.47 1.72
CA ARG A 19 -11.92 3.82 1.14
C ARG A 19 -10.91 2.71 1.38
N LEU A 20 -10.12 2.39 0.37
CA LEU A 20 -8.97 1.51 0.49
C LEU A 20 -7.69 2.35 0.40
N VAL A 21 -7.04 2.58 1.53
CA VAL A 21 -5.76 3.30 1.62
C VAL A 21 -4.61 2.29 1.54
N LEU A 22 -3.87 2.33 0.44
CA LEU A 22 -2.72 1.46 0.19
C LEU A 22 -1.44 2.20 0.54
N VAL A 23 -0.73 1.71 1.55
CA VAL A 23 0.59 2.22 1.92
C VAL A 23 1.65 1.40 1.22
N VAL A 24 2.47 2.06 0.40
CA VAL A 24 3.54 1.44 -0.39
C VAL A 24 4.86 2.18 -0.18
N GLY A 25 5.97 1.58 -0.61
CA GLY A 25 7.28 2.21 -0.54
C GLY A 25 8.41 1.20 -0.37
N PRO A 26 9.67 1.63 -0.56
CA PRO A 26 10.81 0.73 -0.48
C PRO A 26 11.04 0.21 0.95
N SER A 27 11.83 -0.85 1.07
CA SER A 27 12.30 -1.29 2.39
C SER A 27 13.17 -0.21 3.02
N GLY A 28 12.93 0.12 4.29
CA GLY A 28 13.65 1.21 5.00
C GLY A 28 13.05 2.59 4.88
N ALA A 29 11.96 2.75 4.13
CA ALA A 29 11.20 3.99 4.11
C ALA A 29 10.50 4.30 5.46
N GLY A 30 10.39 3.32 6.37
CA GLY A 30 9.76 3.50 7.68
C GLY A 30 8.23 3.36 7.68
N LYS A 31 7.67 2.60 6.73
CA LYS A 31 6.22 2.37 6.60
C LYS A 31 5.56 1.93 7.91
N ASP A 32 6.10 0.92 8.57
CA ASP A 32 5.52 0.38 9.80
C ASP A 32 5.60 1.36 10.96
N THR A 33 6.67 2.16 11.04
CA THR A 33 6.80 3.24 12.01
C THR A 33 5.68 4.26 11.85
N LEU A 34 5.45 4.74 10.62
CA LEU A 34 4.41 5.74 10.33
C LEU A 34 3.00 5.15 10.50
N LEU A 35 2.80 3.88 10.13
CA LEU A 35 1.54 3.17 10.37
C LEU A 35 1.24 3.01 11.87
N ASN A 36 2.25 2.82 12.71
CA ASN A 36 2.06 2.75 14.16
C ASN A 36 1.67 4.10 14.75
N VAL A 37 2.27 5.20 14.28
CA VAL A 37 1.82 6.55 14.64
C VAL A 37 0.36 6.75 14.22
N ALA A 38 0.05 6.51 12.94
CA ALA A 38 -1.30 6.70 12.42
C ALA A 38 -2.34 5.82 13.11
N ARG A 39 -1.98 4.58 13.50
CA ARG A 39 -2.87 3.71 14.27
C ARG A 39 -3.18 4.29 15.65
N ARG A 40 -2.20 4.91 16.33
CA ARG A 40 -2.44 5.58 17.62
C ARG A 40 -3.35 6.79 17.45
N ASP A 41 -3.13 7.60 16.42
CA ASP A 41 -3.96 8.78 16.16
C ASP A 41 -5.40 8.44 15.76
N CYS A 42 -5.60 7.28 15.13
CA CYS A 42 -6.91 6.79 14.71
C CYS A 42 -7.57 5.86 15.74
N ALA A 43 -6.99 5.67 16.93
CA ALA A 43 -7.46 4.67 17.89
C ALA A 43 -8.91 4.86 18.34
N ASP A 44 -9.40 6.11 18.34
CA ASP A 44 -10.77 6.46 18.74
C ASP A 44 -11.73 6.63 17.54
N ASP A 45 -11.30 6.33 16.30
CA ASP A 45 -12.14 6.41 15.09
C ASP A 45 -12.52 5.01 14.58
N ASP A 46 -13.69 4.52 15.00
CA ASP A 46 -14.24 3.21 14.60
C ASP A 46 -14.48 3.08 13.08
N ARG A 47 -14.38 4.17 12.32
CA ARG A 47 -14.49 4.15 10.85
C ARG A 47 -13.18 3.77 10.18
N VAL A 48 -12.07 3.67 10.91
CA VAL A 48 -10.76 3.29 10.38
C VAL A 48 -10.42 1.87 10.80
N VAL A 49 -10.06 1.02 9.82
CA VAL A 49 -9.72 -0.38 10.05
C VAL A 49 -8.30 -0.64 9.56
N PHE A 50 -7.47 -1.20 10.44
CA PHE A 50 -6.14 -1.70 10.10
C PHE A 50 -6.14 -3.24 10.15
N PRO A 51 -6.48 -3.93 9.05
CA PRO A 51 -6.55 -5.38 9.03
C PRO A 51 -5.17 -6.02 9.23
N ARG A 52 -5.15 -7.18 9.89
CA ARG A 52 -3.98 -8.05 9.92
C ARG A 52 -3.83 -8.74 8.57
N ARG A 53 -2.61 -8.72 8.02
CA ARG A 53 -2.29 -9.45 6.78
C ARG A 53 -1.96 -10.89 7.12
N VAL A 54 -2.26 -11.81 6.22
CA VAL A 54 -1.79 -13.20 6.27
C VAL A 54 -0.48 -13.27 5.49
N VAL A 55 0.54 -13.94 6.04
CA VAL A 55 1.85 -14.10 5.37
C VAL A 55 2.34 -15.54 5.50
N THR A 56 3.01 -16.05 4.47
CA THR A 56 3.54 -17.42 4.45
C THR A 56 4.90 -17.62 5.13
N ARG A 57 5.45 -16.55 5.72
CA ARG A 57 6.68 -16.60 6.53
C ARG A 57 6.33 -16.73 8.00
N GLU A 58 7.26 -17.24 8.80
CA GLU A 58 7.15 -17.22 10.26
C GLU A 58 6.82 -15.80 10.77
N ALA A 59 5.87 -15.70 11.69
CA ALA A 59 5.50 -14.43 12.30
C ALA A 59 6.74 -13.80 12.97
N SER A 60 7.07 -12.57 12.60
CA SER A 60 8.12 -11.82 13.29
C SER A 60 7.50 -10.91 14.35
N ALA A 61 8.19 -10.72 15.48
CA ALA A 61 7.76 -9.80 16.54
C ALA A 61 7.65 -8.32 16.10
N PHE A 62 7.99 -8.01 14.85
CA PHE A 62 8.06 -6.66 14.31
C PHE A 62 6.83 -6.28 13.45
N GLU A 63 5.99 -7.23 13.04
CA GLU A 63 4.81 -6.97 12.20
C GLU A 63 3.57 -7.71 12.74
N ASP A 64 2.42 -7.04 12.80
CA ASP A 64 1.14 -7.64 13.20
C ASP A 64 0.48 -8.39 12.03
N ASN A 65 1.03 -9.57 11.71
CA ASN A 65 0.52 -10.46 10.67
C ASN A 65 0.05 -11.80 11.26
N LEU A 66 -0.90 -12.44 10.58
CA LEU A 66 -1.27 -13.84 10.79
C LEU A 66 -0.37 -14.75 9.95
N GLU A 67 0.25 -15.74 10.58
CA GLU A 67 1.05 -16.74 9.89
C GLU A 67 0.16 -17.82 9.26
N MET A 68 0.55 -18.29 8.08
CA MET A 68 -0.10 -19.41 7.40
C MET A 68 0.94 -20.24 6.65
N SER A 69 0.77 -21.56 6.59
CA SER A 69 1.65 -22.38 5.75
C SER A 69 1.46 -22.05 4.27
N THR A 70 2.48 -22.26 3.44
CA THR A 70 2.37 -22.08 1.99
C THR A 70 1.23 -22.91 1.38
N VAL A 71 1.02 -24.14 1.88
CA VAL A 71 -0.07 -25.01 1.42
C VAL A 71 -1.43 -24.42 1.79
N GLY A 72 -1.62 -24.00 3.05
CA GLY A 72 -2.86 -23.39 3.51
C GLY A 72 -3.16 -22.06 2.80
N PHE A 73 -2.12 -21.29 2.48
CA PHE A 73 -2.27 -20.03 1.74
C PHE A 73 -2.79 -20.27 0.33
N ARG A 74 -2.28 -21.30 -0.37
CA ARG A 74 -2.78 -21.70 -1.69
C ARG A 74 -4.22 -22.17 -1.64
N GLU A 75 -4.59 -22.98 -0.65
CA GLU A 75 -5.98 -23.42 -0.46
C GLU A 75 -6.91 -22.23 -0.17
N ALA A 76 -6.48 -21.27 0.65
CA ALA A 76 -7.22 -20.05 0.93
C ALA A 76 -7.38 -19.16 -0.32
N LEU A 77 -6.35 -19.07 -1.18
CA LEU A 77 -6.44 -18.40 -2.48
C LEU A 77 -7.48 -19.06 -3.38
N GLU A 78 -7.41 -20.39 -3.53
CA GLU A 78 -8.35 -21.17 -4.36
C GLU A 78 -9.80 -21.04 -3.85
N ALA A 79 -9.98 -20.93 -2.54
CA ALA A 79 -11.27 -20.69 -1.89
C ALA A 79 -11.70 -19.21 -1.86
N GLY A 80 -10.96 -18.30 -2.50
CA GLY A 80 -11.31 -16.88 -2.60
C GLY A 80 -11.30 -16.12 -1.27
N GLN A 81 -10.49 -16.55 -0.30
CA GLN A 81 -10.46 -16.01 1.06
C GLN A 81 -9.70 -14.68 1.19
N PHE A 82 -9.07 -14.20 0.11
CA PHE A 82 -8.33 -12.95 0.09
C PHE A 82 -9.02 -11.88 -0.77
N ALA A 83 -9.08 -10.67 -0.23
CA ALA A 83 -9.50 -9.47 -0.95
C ALA A 83 -8.40 -8.93 -1.87
N LEU A 84 -7.15 -9.05 -1.44
CA LEU A 84 -5.93 -8.70 -2.15
C LEU A 84 -4.86 -9.74 -1.81
N TYR A 85 -4.00 -10.08 -2.76
CA TYR A 85 -2.85 -10.95 -2.51
C TYR A 85 -1.71 -10.63 -3.46
N TRP A 86 -0.48 -10.96 -3.04
CA TRP A 86 0.72 -10.81 -3.85
C TRP A 86 1.86 -11.68 -3.31
N ASP A 87 2.87 -11.90 -4.13
CA ASP A 87 4.13 -12.51 -3.72
C ASP A 87 5.23 -11.45 -3.60
N ALA A 88 6.06 -11.55 -2.57
CA ALA A 88 7.25 -10.74 -2.41
C ALA A 88 8.33 -11.51 -1.63
N HIS A 89 9.59 -11.44 -2.10
CA HIS A 89 10.74 -12.07 -1.45
C HIS A 89 10.54 -13.57 -1.14
N GLY A 90 9.85 -14.31 -2.03
CA GLY A 90 9.59 -15.74 -1.85
C GLY A 90 8.48 -16.08 -0.85
N HIS A 91 7.71 -15.08 -0.39
CA HIS A 91 6.58 -15.26 0.51
C HIS A 91 5.28 -14.72 -0.11
N GLY A 92 4.18 -15.42 0.17
CA GLY A 92 2.84 -14.99 -0.17
C GLY A 92 2.27 -14.08 0.92
N TYR A 93 1.57 -13.04 0.50
CA TYR A 93 0.91 -12.06 1.35
C TYR A 93 -0.55 -11.95 0.93
N GLY A 94 -1.45 -11.95 1.90
CA GLY A 94 -2.89 -11.89 1.68
C GLY A 94 -3.57 -10.91 2.63
N VAL A 95 -4.57 -10.20 2.13
CA VAL A 95 -5.48 -9.36 2.93
C VAL A 95 -6.81 -10.09 2.99
N PRO A 96 -7.32 -10.45 4.18
CA PRO A 96 -8.54 -11.25 4.30
C PRO A 96 -9.72 -10.63 3.55
N ARG A 97 -10.57 -11.48 2.95
CA ARG A 97 -11.80 -11.06 2.24
C ARG A 97 -12.72 -10.20 3.10
N ALA A 98 -12.68 -10.37 4.42
CA ALA A 98 -13.49 -9.64 5.39
C ALA A 98 -13.37 -8.10 5.26
N ILE A 99 -12.27 -7.57 4.73
CA ILE A 99 -12.15 -6.12 4.50
C ILE A 99 -13.22 -5.57 3.54
N LYS A 100 -13.81 -6.43 2.69
CA LYS A 100 -14.87 -6.03 1.78
C LYS A 100 -16.12 -5.56 2.54
N ASP A 101 -16.40 -6.17 3.69
CA ASP A 101 -17.53 -5.80 4.52
C ASP A 101 -17.29 -4.43 5.18
N ASP A 102 -16.03 -4.13 5.55
CA ASP A 102 -15.63 -2.80 6.03
C ASP A 102 -15.82 -1.73 4.95
N ILE A 103 -15.37 -2.02 3.71
CA ILE A 103 -15.53 -1.12 2.57
C ILE A 103 -17.01 -0.88 2.25
N LEU A 104 -17.84 -1.93 2.23
CA LEU A 104 -19.28 -1.80 1.99
C LEU A 104 -19.98 -0.99 3.09
N ALA A 105 -19.48 -1.06 4.32
CA ALA A 105 -19.95 -0.25 5.44
C ALA A 105 -19.47 1.22 5.40
N GLY A 106 -18.74 1.64 4.36
CA GLY A 106 -18.23 3.01 4.23
C GLY A 106 -16.99 3.31 5.07
N ARG A 107 -16.33 2.29 5.63
CA ARG A 107 -15.12 2.46 6.46
C ARG A 107 -13.87 2.66 5.60
N THR A 108 -12.84 3.24 6.20
CA THR A 108 -11.51 3.37 5.61
C THR A 108 -10.65 2.20 6.05
N VAL A 109 -10.24 1.36 5.10
CA VAL A 109 -9.33 0.23 5.33
C VAL A 109 -7.92 0.64 4.93
N VAL A 110 -6.95 0.50 5.84
CA VAL A 110 -5.56 0.90 5.64
C VAL A 110 -4.66 -0.34 5.56
N VAL A 111 -3.98 -0.53 4.44
CA VAL A 111 -3.18 -1.74 4.21
C VAL A 111 -1.78 -1.41 3.68
N ASN A 112 -0.75 -1.93 4.34
CA ASN A 112 0.62 -1.95 3.82
C ASN A 112 0.74 -3.06 2.74
N VAL A 113 0.97 -2.69 1.49
CA VAL A 113 0.98 -3.63 0.35
C VAL A 113 2.20 -3.45 -0.54
N SER A 114 2.42 -4.41 -1.44
CA SER A 114 3.31 -4.22 -2.58
C SER A 114 2.66 -3.30 -3.62
N ARG A 115 3.50 -2.53 -4.33
CA ARG A 115 3.09 -1.70 -5.47
C ARG A 115 2.39 -2.52 -6.57
N THR A 116 2.71 -3.80 -6.69
CA THR A 116 2.09 -4.73 -7.66
C THR A 116 0.58 -4.91 -7.46
N VAL A 117 0.05 -4.61 -6.27
CA VAL A 117 -1.37 -4.73 -5.93
C VAL A 117 -2.20 -3.55 -6.47
N ILE A 118 -1.57 -2.40 -6.70
CA ILE A 118 -2.27 -1.14 -7.02
C ILE A 118 -3.19 -1.25 -8.24
N PRO A 119 -2.76 -1.81 -9.39
CA PRO A 119 -3.63 -1.89 -10.57
C PRO A 119 -4.90 -2.71 -10.31
N ALA A 120 -4.77 -3.84 -9.60
CA ALA A 120 -5.92 -4.66 -9.24
C ALA A 120 -6.86 -3.93 -8.27
N ALA A 121 -6.30 -3.26 -7.26
CA ALA A 121 -7.10 -2.49 -6.32
C ALA A 121 -7.87 -1.35 -7.02
N ARG A 122 -7.22 -0.56 -7.88
CA ARG A 122 -7.87 0.53 -8.62
C ARG A 122 -8.96 0.06 -9.59
N ARG A 123 -8.87 -1.18 -10.07
CA ARG A 123 -9.91 -1.82 -10.88
C ARG A 123 -11.11 -2.23 -10.03
N ASP A 124 -10.87 -2.83 -8.86
CA ASP A 124 -11.90 -3.54 -8.09
C ASP A 124 -12.60 -2.66 -7.02
N TYR A 125 -11.98 -1.57 -6.57
CA TYR A 125 -12.48 -0.70 -5.49
C TYR A 125 -12.74 0.72 -5.99
N ALA A 126 -13.83 1.32 -5.51
CA ALA A 126 -14.31 2.61 -5.97
C ALA A 126 -13.40 3.77 -5.53
N HIS A 127 -12.96 3.74 -4.26
CA HIS A 127 -12.16 4.81 -3.65
C HIS A 127 -10.81 4.23 -3.17
N VAL A 128 -9.80 4.26 -4.03
CA VAL A 128 -8.43 3.82 -3.70
C VAL A 128 -7.53 5.03 -3.55
N ILE A 129 -6.78 5.07 -2.46
CA ILE A 129 -5.78 6.11 -2.20
C ILE A 129 -4.44 5.42 -1.98
N VAL A 130 -3.47 5.71 -2.83
CA VAL A 130 -2.12 5.18 -2.75
C VAL A 130 -1.22 6.20 -2.06
N VAL A 131 -0.70 5.83 -0.89
CA VAL A 131 0.29 6.62 -0.16
C VAL A 131 1.66 5.98 -0.32
N ALA A 132 2.55 6.65 -1.05
CA ALA A 132 3.96 6.26 -1.16
C ALA A 132 4.77 6.89 -0.02
N ILE A 133 5.31 6.05 0.85
CA ILE A 133 6.28 6.46 1.86
C ILE A 133 7.67 6.17 1.31
N THR A 134 8.52 7.18 1.22
CA THR A 134 9.88 7.06 0.68
C THR A 134 10.89 7.83 1.55
N ALA A 135 12.18 7.72 1.22
CA ALA A 135 13.25 8.55 1.75
C ALA A 135 14.36 8.66 0.69
N PRO A 136 15.26 9.65 0.79
CA PRO A 136 16.43 9.73 -0.07
C PRO A 136 17.24 8.43 -0.09
N ALA A 137 17.87 8.11 -1.23
CA ALA A 137 18.53 6.82 -1.45
C ALA A 137 19.65 6.54 -0.44
N ASP A 138 20.42 7.57 -0.08
CA ASP A 138 21.44 7.53 0.97
C ASP A 138 20.84 7.20 2.35
N VAL A 139 19.71 7.80 2.70
CA VAL A 139 18.99 7.50 3.94
C VAL A 139 18.43 6.07 3.95
N LEU A 140 17.87 5.61 2.82
CA LEU A 140 17.40 4.24 2.66
C LEU A 140 18.55 3.25 2.83
N ALA A 141 19.69 3.50 2.18
CA ALA A 141 20.89 2.68 2.28
C ALA A 141 21.40 2.60 3.72
N GLU A 142 21.49 3.74 4.41
CA GLU A 142 21.90 3.80 5.82
C GLU A 142 20.97 2.97 6.71
N ARG A 143 19.65 3.14 6.55
CA ARG A 143 18.64 2.40 7.33
C ARG A 143 18.59 0.92 7.01
N LEU A 144 18.94 0.51 5.79
CA LEU A 144 19.07 -0.90 5.42
C LEU A 144 20.34 -1.49 6.04
N GLY A 145 21.47 -0.76 5.99
CA GLY A 145 22.74 -1.16 6.59
C GLY A 145 22.67 -1.32 8.11
N LYS A 146 21.97 -0.43 8.83
CA LYS A 146 21.76 -0.55 10.29
C LYS A 146 20.94 -1.79 10.71
N ARG A 147 20.16 -2.37 9.79
CA ARG A 147 19.32 -3.55 10.05
C ARG A 147 19.99 -4.86 9.61
N HIS A 148 21.17 -4.80 9.00
CA HIS A 148 21.84 -5.96 8.44
C HIS A 148 22.46 -6.84 9.54
N ARG A 149 22.15 -8.14 9.51
CA ARG A 149 23.03 -9.20 10.03
C ARG A 149 23.98 -9.63 8.90
N PRO A 150 25.16 -10.21 9.20
CA PRO A 150 26.14 -10.65 8.18
C PRO A 150 25.59 -11.61 7.10
N SER A 151 24.39 -12.16 7.27
CA SER A 151 23.70 -13.08 6.35
C SER A 151 22.86 -12.43 5.26
N ASP A 152 22.60 -11.12 5.29
CA ASP A 152 21.42 -10.56 4.61
C ASP A 152 21.64 -10.06 3.14
N GLY A 153 22.64 -10.59 2.44
CA GLY A 153 22.91 -10.31 1.01
C GLY A 153 23.47 -8.91 0.70
N ASP A 154 23.64 -8.58 -0.58
CA ASP A 154 24.26 -7.32 -1.04
C ASP A 154 23.32 -6.10 -0.89
N ILE A 155 23.78 -5.09 -0.17
CA ILE A 155 23.10 -3.80 0.05
C ILE A 155 22.87 -3.07 -1.29
N GLY A 156 23.81 -3.20 -2.23
CA GLY A 156 23.75 -2.54 -3.55
C GLY A 156 22.53 -2.98 -4.35
N GLU A 157 22.23 -4.28 -4.41
CA GLU A 157 21.03 -4.77 -5.08
C GLU A 157 19.74 -4.34 -4.39
N ARG A 158 19.73 -4.30 -3.05
CA ARG A 158 18.56 -3.85 -2.27
C ARG A 158 18.27 -2.37 -2.51
N LEU A 159 19.31 -1.55 -2.64
CA LEU A 159 19.20 -0.13 -2.93
C LEU A 159 18.76 0.12 -4.38
N HIS A 160 19.34 -0.59 -5.35
CA HIS A 160 18.95 -0.48 -6.75
C HIS A 160 17.47 -0.84 -6.94
N ARG A 161 17.00 -1.92 -6.28
CA ARG A 161 15.57 -2.26 -6.24
C ARG A 161 14.72 -1.15 -5.61
N ALA A 162 15.14 -0.61 -4.46
CA ALA A 162 14.41 0.47 -3.79
C ALA A 162 14.22 1.72 -4.67
N VAL A 163 15.24 2.10 -5.45
CA VAL A 163 15.25 3.27 -6.34
C VAL A 163 14.52 3.01 -7.66
N SER A 164 14.65 1.82 -8.25
CA SER A 164 13.96 1.47 -9.51
C SER A 164 12.45 1.32 -9.36
N GLU A 165 11.95 1.14 -8.15
CA GLU A 165 10.52 0.97 -7.88
C GLU A 165 9.71 2.30 -7.91
N ASP A 166 10.35 3.48 -8.03
CA ASP A 166 9.73 4.81 -7.89
C ASP A 166 8.68 5.21 -8.97
N ALA A 167 8.48 4.40 -10.01
CA ALA A 167 7.50 4.64 -11.08
C ALA A 167 6.04 4.27 -10.71
N VAL A 168 5.58 4.61 -9.50
CA VAL A 168 4.18 4.41 -9.11
C VAL A 168 3.44 5.73 -9.04
N ALA A 169 2.30 5.81 -9.71
CA ALA A 169 1.35 6.91 -9.56
C ALA A 169 0.69 6.84 -8.17
N ALA A 170 1.39 7.37 -7.17
CA ALA A 170 0.86 7.56 -5.83
C ALA A 170 -0.01 8.82 -5.80
N ASP A 171 -1.10 8.77 -5.03
CA ASP A 171 -1.98 9.92 -4.82
C ASP A 171 -1.39 10.87 -3.78
N VAL A 172 -0.60 10.33 -2.84
CA VAL A 172 0.16 11.11 -1.84
C VAL A 172 1.55 10.52 -1.67
N THR A 173 2.57 11.37 -1.63
CA THR A 173 3.94 10.97 -1.28
C THR A 173 4.37 11.60 0.05
N ILE A 174 4.88 10.76 0.96
CA ILE A 174 5.45 11.16 2.25
C ILE A 174 6.94 10.81 2.24
N VAL A 175 7.80 11.84 2.29
CA VAL A 175 9.25 11.67 2.39
C VAL A 175 9.64 11.62 3.87
N ASN A 176 9.90 10.43 4.39
CA ASN A 176 10.15 10.17 5.80
C ASN A 176 11.65 10.33 6.15
N VAL A 177 12.03 11.56 6.48
CA VAL A 177 13.38 11.96 6.90
C VAL A 177 13.34 12.61 8.28
N GLY A 178 14.32 12.30 9.14
CA GLY A 178 14.33 12.80 10.52
C GLY A 178 13.30 12.12 11.41
N ASP A 179 12.58 12.91 12.22
CA ASP A 179 11.57 12.43 13.17
C ASP A 179 10.35 11.83 12.45
N PRO A 180 9.97 10.57 12.74
CA PRO A 180 8.81 9.95 12.13
C PRO A 180 7.44 10.49 12.59
N GLU A 181 7.33 11.13 13.76
CA GLU A 181 6.02 11.55 14.31
C GLU A 181 5.23 12.49 13.38
N PRO A 182 5.80 13.62 12.89
CA PRO A 182 5.06 14.52 11.99
C PRO A 182 4.61 13.84 10.68
N HIS A 183 5.41 12.90 10.18
CA HIS A 183 5.09 12.13 8.97
C HIS A 183 3.97 11.12 9.22
N GLY A 184 3.93 10.54 10.42
CA GLY A 184 2.86 9.65 10.87
C GLY A 184 1.53 10.39 11.05
N HIS A 185 1.55 11.59 11.64
CA HIS A 185 0.37 12.45 11.73
C HIS A 185 -0.18 12.81 10.35
N ARG A 186 0.71 13.17 9.40
CA ARG A 186 0.31 13.41 8.00
C ARG A 186 -0.34 12.19 7.36
N LEU A 187 0.14 10.97 7.65
CA LEU A 187 -0.49 9.75 7.18
C LEU A 187 -1.89 9.57 7.82
N ALA A 188 -2.04 9.86 9.11
CA ALA A 188 -3.32 9.82 9.81
C ALA A 188 -4.33 10.79 9.20
N ASP A 189 -3.91 12.00 8.83
CA ASP A 189 -4.78 12.99 8.18
C ASP A 189 -5.30 12.49 6.82
N VAL A 190 -4.45 11.85 6.01
CA VAL A 190 -4.87 11.22 4.75
C VAL A 190 -5.87 10.10 5.02
N ILE A 191 -5.64 9.28 6.05
CA ILE A 191 -6.54 8.19 6.45
C ILE A 191 -7.89 8.75 6.93
N LYS A 192 -7.92 9.87 7.65
CA LYS A 192 -9.17 10.49 8.15
C LYS A 192 -9.90 11.36 7.12
N GLY A 193 -9.24 11.70 6.01
CA GLY A 193 -9.81 12.54 4.95
C GLY A 193 -11.14 12.00 4.39
N PRO A 194 -12.00 12.88 3.84
CA PRO A 194 -13.30 12.49 3.32
C PRO A 194 -13.18 11.58 2.10
N ALA A 195 -14.17 10.70 1.88
CA ALA A 195 -14.21 9.76 0.75
C ALA A 195 -14.24 10.44 -0.63
N ASP A 196 -14.67 11.70 -0.68
CA ASP A 196 -14.83 12.50 -1.90
C ASP A 196 -13.64 13.45 -2.18
N ALA A 197 -12.57 13.41 -1.39
CA ALA A 197 -11.37 14.20 -1.67
C ALA A 197 -10.65 13.63 -2.90
N VAL A 198 -10.92 14.22 -4.07
CA VAL A 198 -10.12 14.06 -5.29
C VAL A 198 -8.67 14.47 -4.99
N PRO A 199 -7.64 13.70 -5.40
CA PRO A 199 -6.25 14.07 -5.15
C PRO A 199 -5.93 15.42 -5.80
N ILE A 200 -5.33 16.32 -5.02
CA ILE A 200 -4.86 17.61 -5.52
C ILE A 200 -3.59 17.34 -6.32
N GLU A 201 -3.65 17.52 -7.65
CA GLU A 201 -2.45 17.56 -8.49
C GLU A 201 -1.59 18.74 -8.07
N THR A 202 -0.49 18.50 -7.35
CA THR A 202 0.58 19.48 -7.24
C THR A 202 1.30 19.52 -8.58
N GLY A 203 0.80 20.37 -9.48
CA GLY A 203 1.38 20.64 -10.80
C GLY A 203 2.85 21.02 -10.69
N GLY A 204 3.68 20.27 -11.41
CA GLY A 204 5.06 20.65 -11.66
C GLY A 204 5.08 21.96 -12.43
N SER A 205 5.74 22.97 -11.85
CA SER A 205 6.09 24.22 -12.51
C SER A 205 6.90 23.90 -13.78
N HIS A 206 6.26 23.96 -14.94
CA HIS A 206 6.96 24.07 -16.21
C HIS A 206 7.58 25.47 -16.25
N VAL A 207 8.90 25.54 -16.10
CA VAL A 207 9.64 26.78 -16.31
C VAL A 207 9.90 26.88 -17.81
N ASP A 208 9.08 27.67 -18.49
CA ASP A 208 9.34 28.12 -19.86
C ASP A 208 10.59 29.00 -19.86
N HIS A 209 11.71 28.46 -20.34
CA HIS A 209 12.83 29.28 -20.79
C HIS A 209 12.59 29.69 -22.25
N HIS A 210 11.91 30.82 -22.43
CA HIS A 210 12.07 31.62 -23.65
C HIS A 210 13.45 32.28 -23.60
N HIS A 211 14.29 32.01 -24.59
CA HIS A 211 15.47 32.80 -24.90
C HIS A 211 15.27 33.36 -26.31
N ASP A 212 15.15 34.69 -26.37
CA ASP A 212 15.33 35.52 -27.57
C ASP A 212 16.82 35.51 -27.97
#